data_AF-A0A8C8DEK7-F1
#
_entry.id   AF-A0A8C8DEK7-F1
#
_cell.length_a   1.000
_cell.length_b   1.000
_cell.length_c   1.000
_cell.angle_alpha   90.00
_cell.angle_beta   90.00
_cell.angle_gamma   90.00
#
_symmetry.space_group_name_H-M   'P 1'
#
loop_
_entity.id
_entity.type
_entity.pdbx_description
1 polymer ?
#
loop_
_entity_poly.entity_id
_entity_poly.type
_entity_poly.pdbx_seq_one_letter_code
_entity_poly.pdbx_strand_id
1 'polypeptide(L)'
;LSVGFLQNAFHLPLDILEEIFLNVTPHQVVRACRLVCHEWKEVADRDSFWRERCRREGYHFCHASKVPTNWKHFYFISKNRRNLLRNPRGEGEKSGLTGKGDC
;
A
#
# COMPACT_ATOMS: atom_id res chain seq x y z
N LEU A 1 4.59 -31.44 8.64
CA LEU A 1 4.80 -31.29 7.19
C LEU A 1 5.56 -29.99 6.97
N SER A 2 6.80 -30.10 6.54
CA SER A 2 7.82 -29.05 6.66
C SER A 2 7.56 -27.87 5.72
N VAL A 3 7.79 -26.66 6.23
CA VAL A 3 7.83 -25.37 5.50
C VAL A 3 8.74 -25.44 4.26
N GLY A 4 9.65 -26.42 4.16
CA GLY A 4 10.51 -26.64 3.01
C GLY A 4 9.84 -27.15 1.72
N PHE A 5 8.60 -27.69 1.76
CA PHE A 5 7.98 -28.25 0.54
C PHE A 5 7.46 -27.17 -0.43
N LEU A 6 7.15 -25.96 0.05
CA LEU A 6 6.76 -24.83 -0.81
C LEU A 6 7.96 -24.10 -1.41
N GLN A 7 9.17 -24.32 -0.88
CA GLN A 7 10.37 -23.62 -1.31
C GLN A 7 10.85 -24.08 -2.71
N ASN A 8 10.45 -25.26 -3.18
CA ASN A 8 10.86 -25.85 -4.45
C ASN A 8 9.84 -25.72 -5.59
N ALA A 9 8.69 -25.07 -5.39
CA ALA A 9 7.61 -25.09 -6.39
C ALA A 9 7.65 -23.92 -7.40
N PHE A 10 8.39 -22.83 -7.14
CA PHE A 10 8.32 -21.62 -7.97
C PHE A 10 9.66 -20.88 -8.06
N HIS A 11 10.63 -21.44 -8.79
CA HIS A 11 11.77 -20.65 -9.30
C HIS A 11 11.28 -19.75 -10.44
N LEU A 12 10.60 -18.67 -10.07
CA LEU A 12 10.12 -17.65 -10.99
C LEU A 12 11.13 -16.48 -10.99
N PRO A 13 11.46 -15.89 -12.15
CA PRO A 13 12.26 -14.67 -12.17
C PRO A 13 11.62 -13.56 -11.32
N LEU A 14 12.43 -12.81 -10.57
CA LEU A 14 11.93 -11.79 -9.63
C LEU A 14 11.06 -10.73 -10.30
N ASP A 15 11.35 -10.39 -11.56
CA ASP A 15 10.56 -9.40 -12.32
C ASP A 15 9.14 -9.91 -12.61
N ILE A 16 8.97 -11.21 -12.87
CA ILE A 16 7.65 -11.80 -13.08
C ILE A 16 6.91 -11.90 -11.73
N LEU A 17 7.62 -12.21 -10.64
CA LEU A 17 7.04 -12.17 -9.30
C LEU A 17 6.58 -10.76 -8.92
N GLU A 18 7.34 -9.73 -9.30
CA GLU A 18 7.01 -8.32 -9.12
C GLU A 18 5.72 -7.97 -9.88
N GLU A 19 5.60 -8.40 -11.14
CA GLU A 19 4.37 -8.25 -11.94
C GLU A 19 3.17 -8.98 -11.33
N ILE A 20 3.34 -10.19 -10.82
CA ILE A 20 2.28 -10.91 -10.09
C ILE A 20 1.86 -10.09 -8.87
N PHE A 21 2.81 -9.61 -8.07
CA PHE A 21 2.51 -8.81 -6.89
C PHE A 21 1.80 -7.51 -7.25
N LEU A 22 2.09 -6.90 -8.40
CA LEU A 22 1.40 -5.69 -8.88
C LEU A 22 -0.09 -5.95 -9.11
N ASN A 23 -0.49 -7.18 -9.43
CA ASN A 23 -1.87 -7.62 -9.59
C ASN A 23 -2.53 -8.11 -8.27
N VAL A 24 -1.79 -8.22 -7.17
CA VAL A 24 -2.29 -8.62 -5.86
C VAL A 24 -2.57 -7.39 -4.99
N THR A 25 -3.62 -7.41 -4.16
CA THR A 25 -3.91 -6.26 -3.27
C THR A 25 -2.72 -5.91 -2.36
N PRO A 26 -2.44 -4.62 -2.08
CA PRO A 26 -1.27 -4.19 -1.32
C PRO A 26 -1.21 -4.75 0.10
N HIS A 27 -2.37 -4.94 0.74
CA HIS A 27 -2.43 -5.53 2.06
C HIS A 27 -2.01 -7.01 2.05
N GLN A 28 -2.39 -7.77 1.02
CA GLN A 28 -1.98 -9.17 0.87
C GLN A 28 -0.48 -9.29 0.60
N VAL A 29 0.09 -8.40 -0.23
CA VAL A 29 1.54 -8.38 -0.48
C VAL A 29 2.32 -8.22 0.84
N VAL A 30 1.88 -7.30 1.71
CA VAL A 30 2.58 -7.01 2.97
C VAL A 30 2.34 -8.06 4.06
N ARG A 31 1.11 -8.60 4.16
CA ARG A 31 0.71 -9.47 5.27
C ARG A 31 0.85 -10.97 4.98
N ALA A 32 0.82 -11.37 3.71
CA ALA A 32 0.87 -12.77 3.30
C ALA A 32 2.08 -13.05 2.41
N CYS A 33 2.18 -12.41 1.23
CA CYS A 33 3.22 -12.74 0.25
C CYS A 33 4.64 -12.56 0.81
N ARG A 34 4.88 -11.45 1.54
CA ARG A 34 6.16 -11.18 2.20
C ARG A 34 6.61 -12.27 3.19
N LEU A 35 5.69 -13.10 3.70
CA LEU A 35 5.99 -14.14 4.70
C LEU A 35 6.22 -15.53 4.08
N VAL A 36 6.06 -15.67 2.76
CA VAL A 36 6.16 -16.97 2.07
C VAL A 36 7.59 -17.50 2.06
N CYS A 37 8.54 -16.70 1.54
CA CYS A 37 9.96 -17.06 1.49
C CYS A 37 10.85 -15.80 1.36
N HIS A 38 12.17 -15.98 1.32
CA HIS A 38 13.12 -14.88 1.20
C HIS A 38 12.99 -14.10 -0.11
N GLU A 39 12.82 -14.78 -1.25
CA GLU A 39 12.69 -14.15 -2.57
C GLU A 39 11.42 -13.28 -2.65
N TRP A 40 10.30 -13.78 -2.11
CA TRP A 40 9.05 -13.03 -2.03
C TRP A 40 9.15 -11.83 -1.10
N LYS A 41 9.87 -11.99 0.01
CA LYS A 41 10.19 -10.86 0.90
C LYS A 41 11.02 -9.80 0.18
N GLU A 42 12.01 -10.20 -0.61
CA GLU A 42 12.84 -9.27 -1.38
C GLU A 42 11.96 -8.42 -2.31
N VAL A 43 11.14 -9.05 -3.13
CA VAL A 43 10.25 -8.33 -4.07
C VAL A 43 9.22 -7.47 -3.33
N ALA A 44 8.60 -7.96 -2.26
CA ALA A 44 7.61 -7.21 -1.49
C ALA A 44 8.19 -5.97 -0.77
N ASP A 45 9.50 -5.98 -0.47
CA ASP A 45 10.20 -4.89 0.20
C ASP A 45 10.93 -3.95 -0.79
N ARG A 46 10.98 -4.26 -2.09
CA ARG A 46 11.62 -3.42 -3.11
C ARG A 46 10.90 -2.09 -3.30
N ASP A 47 11.68 -1.00 -3.31
CA ASP A 47 11.17 0.33 -3.62
C ASP A 47 10.69 0.47 -5.07
N SER A 48 11.32 -0.25 -6.03
CA SER A 48 10.89 -0.29 -7.43
C SER A 48 9.44 -0.75 -7.57
N PHE A 49 9.10 -1.82 -6.86
CA PHE A 49 7.77 -2.41 -6.84
C PHE A 49 6.71 -1.39 -6.36
N TRP A 50 6.96 -0.73 -5.23
CA TRP A 50 6.03 0.26 -4.68
C TRP A 50 5.95 1.53 -5.54
N ARG A 51 7.06 1.94 -6.17
CA ARG A 51 7.08 3.06 -7.13
C ARG A 51 6.26 2.75 -8.37
N GLU A 52 6.44 1.57 -8.94
CA GLU A 52 5.70 1.12 -10.12
C GLU A 52 4.21 0.99 -9.83
N ARG A 53 3.85 0.45 -8.66
CA ARG A 53 2.48 0.44 -8.19
C ARG A 53 1.89 1.85 -8.07
N CYS A 54 2.63 2.80 -7.49
CA CYS A 54 2.18 4.19 -7.41
C CYS A 54 1.88 4.75 -8.81
N ARG A 55 2.75 4.47 -9.79
CA ARG A 55 2.61 4.90 -11.17
C ARG A 55 1.36 4.32 -11.84
N ARG A 56 1.10 3.00 -11.69
CA ARG A 56 -0.08 2.33 -12.28
C ARG A 56 -1.41 2.82 -11.70
N GLU A 57 -1.43 3.16 -10.41
CA GLU A 57 -2.61 3.70 -9.74
C GLU A 57 -2.79 5.22 -9.92
N GLY A 58 -1.93 5.89 -10.69
CA GLY A 58 -2.05 7.32 -10.98
C GLY A 58 -1.66 8.25 -9.82
N TYR A 59 -0.90 7.76 -8.83
CA TYR A 59 -0.35 8.64 -7.80
C TYR A 59 0.77 9.48 -8.40
N HIS A 60 0.45 10.73 -8.72
CA HIS A 60 1.41 11.67 -9.28
C HIS A 60 2.32 12.23 -8.19
N PHE A 61 3.60 12.37 -8.57
CA PHE A 61 4.62 13.01 -7.77
C PHE A 61 4.44 14.54 -7.85
N CYS A 62 3.39 15.09 -7.24
CA CYS A 62 2.98 16.48 -7.49
C CYS A 62 3.94 17.56 -6.97
N HIS A 63 4.93 17.24 -6.12
CA HIS A 63 5.90 18.23 -5.65
C HIS A 63 7.29 17.60 -5.47
N ALA A 64 8.06 17.59 -6.56
CA ALA A 64 9.43 17.13 -6.59
C ALA A 64 10.38 18.20 -6.03
N SER A 65 10.66 18.12 -4.74
CA SER A 65 12.00 18.48 -4.23
C SER A 65 12.67 17.34 -3.49
N LYS A 66 11.92 16.31 -3.05
CA LYS A 66 12.48 15.12 -2.40
C LYS A 66 11.78 13.85 -2.87
N VAL A 67 12.55 12.94 -3.47
CA VAL A 67 12.16 11.54 -3.71
C VAL A 67 11.84 10.89 -2.36
N PRO A 68 10.77 10.07 -2.22
CA PRO A 68 10.45 9.47 -0.94
C PRO A 68 11.54 8.46 -0.61
N THR A 69 12.00 8.48 0.63
CA THR A 69 13.00 7.53 1.14
C THR A 69 12.39 6.14 1.37
N ASN A 70 11.06 6.02 1.39
CA ASN A 70 10.37 4.75 1.57
C ASN A 70 9.09 4.72 0.73
N TRP A 71 9.14 4.01 -0.40
CA TRP A 71 8.04 4.00 -1.36
C TRP A 71 6.81 3.24 -0.85
N LYS A 72 7.02 2.20 -0.05
CA LYS A 72 5.93 1.46 0.61
C LYS A 72 5.09 2.35 1.51
N HIS A 73 5.73 3.12 2.39
CA HIS A 73 5.03 4.05 3.28
C HIS A 73 4.34 5.16 2.48
N PHE A 74 5.02 5.72 1.48
CA PHE A 74 4.45 6.73 0.60
C PHE A 74 3.15 6.22 -0.06
N TYR A 75 3.16 4.99 -0.59
CA TYR A 75 1.98 4.38 -1.20
C TYR A 75 0.78 4.33 -0.25
N PHE A 76 0.95 3.79 0.96
CA PHE A 76 -0.18 3.63 1.90
C PHE A 76 -0.72 4.97 2.42
N ILE A 77 0.15 5.96 2.62
CA ILE A 77 -0.29 7.31 3.00
C ILE A 77 -1.06 7.94 1.85
N SER A 78 -0.51 7.89 0.62
CA SER A 78 -1.12 8.46 -0.57
C SER A 78 -2.48 7.85 -0.89
N LYS A 79 -2.61 6.53 -0.78
CA LYS A 79 -3.87 5.81 -0.98
C LYS A 79 -4.97 6.18 0.02
N ASN A 80 -4.58 6.56 1.24
CA ASN A 80 -5.51 6.96 2.30
C ASN A 80 -5.63 8.49 2.43
N ARG A 81 -5.10 9.28 1.47
CA ARG A 81 -5.26 10.74 1.43
C ARG A 81 -6.73 11.09 1.17
N ARG A 82 -7.45 11.36 2.24
CA ARG A 82 -8.80 11.93 2.17
C ARG A 82 -9.02 12.84 3.37
N ASN A 83 -10.04 13.68 3.28
CA ASN A 83 -10.48 14.43 4.45
C ASN A 83 -10.99 13.44 5.50
N LEU A 84 -10.35 13.45 6.67
CA LEU A 84 -10.76 12.63 7.80
C LEU A 84 -11.82 13.33 8.66
N LEU A 85 -12.04 14.63 8.45
CA LEU A 85 -13.12 15.37 9.10
C LEU A 85 -14.45 14.97 8.48
N ARG A 86 -15.38 14.56 9.34
CA ARG A 86 -16.77 14.37 8.97
C ARG A 86 -17.42 15.75 8.87
N ASN A 87 -17.99 16.05 7.70
CA ASN A 87 -18.67 17.31 7.41
C ASN A 87 -17.80 18.59 7.46
N PRO A 88 -16.73 18.69 6.64
CA PRO A 88 -15.82 19.84 6.65
C PRO A 88 -16.46 21.17 6.22
N ARG A 89 -17.62 21.14 5.56
CA ARG A 89 -18.32 22.32 5.03
C ARG A 89 -19.69 22.56 5.63
N GLY A 90 -20.13 21.75 6.59
CA GLY A 90 -21.44 21.90 7.22
C GLY A 90 -22.63 21.47 6.34
N GLU A 91 -22.40 20.82 5.20
CA GLU A 91 -23.42 20.46 4.20
C GLU A 91 -24.33 19.28 4.62
N GLY A 92 -23.97 18.51 5.65
CA GLY A 92 -24.80 17.44 6.23
C GLY A 92 -25.47 17.83 7.56
N GLU A 93 -26.51 17.09 7.97
CA GLU A 93 -27.05 17.13 9.34
C GLU A 93 -25.90 16.99 10.34
N LYS A 94 -26.00 17.67 11.51
CA LYS A 94 -24.96 17.82 12.55
C LYS A 94 -24.31 16.51 13.08
N SER A 95 -24.66 15.35 12.52
CA SER A 95 -24.02 14.05 12.65
C SER A 95 -22.50 14.07 12.40
N GLY A 96 -21.74 14.49 13.41
CA GLY A 96 -20.27 14.61 13.35
C GLY A 96 -19.73 15.82 14.11
N LEU A 97 -20.57 16.84 14.34
CA LEU A 97 -20.28 17.95 15.24
C LEU A 97 -21.13 17.73 16.49
N THR A 98 -20.55 17.11 17.53
CA THR A 98 -21.23 16.98 18.82
C THR A 98 -21.28 18.36 19.48
N GLY A 99 -22.22 19.19 19.04
CA GLY A 99 -22.66 20.36 19.78
C GLY A 99 -23.60 19.88 20.87
N LYS A 100 -23.06 19.58 22.05
CA LYS A 100 -23.84 19.50 23.27
C LYS A 100 -24.27 20.94 23.57
N GLY A 101 -25.49 21.29 23.15
CA GLY A 101 -26.14 22.48 23.64
C GLY A 101 -26.54 22.20 25.08
N ASP A 102 -25.85 22.83 26.02
CA ASP A 102 -26.37 23.06 27.36
C ASP A 102 -26.47 24.59 27.49
N CYS A 103 -27.71 25.04 27.74
CA CYS A 103 -28.28 26.38 27.93
C CYS A 103 -27.34 27.60 28.06
#